data_AF-A0A8X6J5U7-F1
#
_entry.id   AF-A0A8X6J5U7-F1
#
_cell.length_a   1.000
_cell.length_b   1.000
_cell.length_c   1.000
_cell.angle_alpha   90.00
_cell.angle_beta   90.00
_cell.angle_gamma   90.00
#
_symmetry.space_group_name_H-M   'P 1'
#
loop_
_entity.id
_entity.type
_entity.pdbx_description
1 polymer ?
#
loop_
_entity_poly.entity_id
_entity_poly.type
_entity_poly.pdbx_seq_one_letter_code
_entity_poly.pdbx_strand_id
1 'polypeptide(L)'
;MEITKIFHTLNISDWWEEFIYLRGRGPLMIDSNFYGIDAILVHPSKIQAARAACLIHSAFLFRRSIDRQTLKPIMIQDLVPLCSAQYERVFNTTRIPGKETDKLVHLDDSQHAAVYHAGRFFKVPVYYMGRLLTPAEIQRQIEKILSDESTPQPGEEHLGALTAVERKVWAEAREKYFAKGLNKASLSTIEKAAFFVSLDEDSYDFDSNDRNKLDEFGRAMLHGKGYNRWFDKSFNFIIAKNGRVGLNAEHSWADAPIMGHLWEFCLCQEFNSKS
;
A
#
# COMPACT_ATOMS: atom_id res chain seq x y z
N MET A 1 6.31 9.06 -32.13
CA MET A 1 6.70 7.64 -32.11
C MET A 1 5.63 6.92 -31.32
N GLU A 2 4.61 6.43 -32.01
CA GLU A 2 3.43 5.80 -31.41
C GLU A 2 3.85 4.49 -30.75
N ILE A 3 3.48 4.31 -29.48
CA ILE A 3 3.63 3.04 -28.78
C ILE A 3 2.47 2.16 -29.26
N THR A 4 2.70 1.42 -30.34
CA THR A 4 1.80 0.36 -30.77
C THR A 4 1.76 -0.72 -29.69
N LYS A 5 0.59 -0.93 -29.09
CA LYS A 5 0.29 -2.01 -28.13
C LYS A 5 0.58 -3.38 -28.78
N ILE A 6 1.77 -3.93 -28.55
CA ILE A 6 2.07 -5.35 -28.80
C ILE A 6 1.75 -6.09 -27.50
N PHE A 7 0.49 -6.47 -27.32
CA PHE A 7 0.09 -7.42 -26.28
C PHE A 7 0.23 -8.83 -26.82
N HIS A 8 1.43 -9.39 -26.74
CA HIS A 8 1.55 -10.82 -26.50
C HIS A 8 1.77 -10.97 -25.00
N THR A 9 0.75 -11.43 -24.28
CA THR A 9 0.95 -12.04 -22.97
C THR A 9 2.00 -13.14 -23.17
N LEU A 10 3.14 -13.01 -22.50
CA LEU A 10 4.12 -14.09 -22.50
C LEU A 10 3.43 -15.30 -21.86
N ASN A 11 3.39 -16.44 -22.55
CA ASN A 11 2.74 -17.66 -22.05
C ASN A 11 3.24 -18.12 -20.66
N ILE A 12 4.36 -17.57 -20.19
CA ILE A 12 4.94 -17.82 -18.87
C ILE A 12 4.34 -16.91 -17.80
N SER A 13 3.88 -15.70 -18.12
CA SER A 13 3.45 -14.71 -17.12
C SER A 13 2.27 -15.19 -16.28
N ASP A 14 1.23 -15.72 -16.93
CA ASP A 14 0.04 -16.23 -16.23
C ASP A 14 0.36 -17.48 -15.40
N TRP A 15 1.19 -18.37 -15.95
CA TRP A 15 1.67 -19.57 -15.25
C TRP A 15 2.56 -19.22 -14.05
N TRP A 16 3.47 -18.27 -14.21
CA TRP A 16 4.40 -17.82 -13.18
C TRP A 16 3.66 -17.15 -12.03
N GLU A 17 2.76 -16.20 -12.34
CA GLU A 17 1.93 -15.54 -11.34
C GLU A 17 1.09 -16.55 -10.54
N GLU A 18 0.43 -17.48 -11.25
CA GLU A 18 -0.42 -18.47 -10.62
C GLU A 18 0.37 -19.44 -9.73
N PHE A 19 1.44 -20.04 -10.23
CA PHE A 19 2.16 -21.10 -9.52
C PHE A 19 3.11 -20.58 -8.44
N ILE A 20 3.80 -19.47 -8.67
CA ILE A 20 4.77 -18.95 -7.70
C ILE A 20 4.07 -18.22 -6.57
N TYR A 21 3.03 -17.44 -6.88
CA TYR A 21 2.38 -16.61 -5.88
C TYR A 21 1.00 -17.13 -5.52
N LEU A 22 0.07 -17.19 -6.48
CA LEU A 22 -1.36 -17.33 -6.17
C LEU A 22 -1.78 -18.71 -5.65
N ARG A 23 -1.00 -19.77 -5.90
CA ARG A 23 -1.21 -21.11 -5.34
C ARG A 23 -0.49 -21.34 -4.00
N GLY A 24 0.49 -20.53 -3.65
CA GLY A 24 1.14 -20.59 -2.33
C GLY A 24 0.11 -20.40 -1.21
N ARG A 25 0.08 -21.31 -0.22
CA ARG A 25 -0.92 -21.31 0.88
C ARG A 25 -0.40 -20.75 2.20
N GLY A 26 0.91 -20.53 2.31
CA GLY A 26 1.53 -19.86 3.45
C GLY A 26 1.04 -18.41 3.63
N PRO A 27 1.26 -17.81 4.80
CA PRO A 27 0.91 -16.41 5.04
C PRO A 27 1.61 -15.47 4.06
N LEU A 28 1.02 -14.31 3.76
CA LEU A 28 1.71 -13.30 2.94
C LEU A 28 2.73 -12.50 3.74
N MET A 29 2.40 -12.25 5.01
CA MET A 29 3.27 -11.60 5.98
C MET A 29 4.57 -12.40 6.09
N ILE A 30 5.70 -11.73 5.86
CA ILE A 30 7.07 -12.29 5.84
C ILE A 30 7.36 -13.20 4.62
N ASP A 31 6.54 -14.20 4.34
CA ASP A 31 6.90 -15.24 3.34
C ASP A 31 6.81 -14.73 1.89
N SER A 32 6.02 -13.69 1.63
CA SER A 32 5.84 -13.13 0.28
C SER A 32 6.01 -11.62 0.24
N ASN A 33 5.37 -10.88 1.15
CA ASN A 33 5.42 -9.42 1.11
C ASN A 33 6.83 -8.91 1.41
N PHE A 34 7.23 -7.87 0.69
CA PHE A 34 8.48 -7.16 0.91
C PHE A 34 8.24 -5.76 1.46
N TYR A 35 9.30 -5.08 1.87
CA TYR A 35 9.20 -3.75 2.48
C TYR A 35 10.26 -2.80 1.96
N GLY A 36 10.00 -1.51 2.19
CA GLY A 36 10.95 -0.42 1.99
C GLY A 36 10.90 0.54 3.17
N ILE A 37 11.99 1.23 3.43
CA ILE A 37 12.12 2.21 4.52
C ILE A 37 12.33 3.63 3.97
N ASP A 38 12.15 4.63 4.83
CA ASP A 38 12.38 6.05 4.55
C ASP A 38 13.80 6.30 4.01
N ALA A 39 14.00 7.47 3.40
CA ALA A 39 15.34 7.99 3.18
C ALA A 39 15.98 8.33 4.54
N ILE A 40 16.62 7.35 5.19
CA ILE A 40 17.03 7.40 6.61
C ILE A 40 17.85 8.64 6.99
N LEU A 41 18.63 9.19 6.06
CA LEU A 41 19.47 10.37 6.26
C LEU A 41 18.71 11.70 6.19
N VAL A 42 17.44 11.66 5.81
CA VAL A 42 16.60 12.85 5.69
C VAL A 42 15.29 12.68 6.41
N HIS A 43 14.83 13.74 7.08
CA HIS A 43 13.57 13.74 7.80
C HIS A 43 12.78 15.02 7.46
N PRO A 44 12.05 15.04 6.33
CA PRO A 44 11.39 16.26 5.85
C PRO A 44 10.45 16.91 6.87
N SER A 45 9.71 16.12 7.65
CA SER A 45 8.87 16.62 8.73
C SER A 45 8.70 15.54 9.78
N LYS A 46 8.63 15.94 11.04
CA LYS A 46 8.32 15.06 12.18
C LYS A 46 6.82 14.96 12.45
N ILE A 47 5.99 15.67 11.68
CA ILE A 47 4.54 15.69 11.84
C ILE A 47 3.95 14.53 11.03
N GLN A 48 3.48 13.49 11.73
CA GLN A 48 2.88 12.28 11.13
C GLN A 48 1.78 12.61 10.11
N ALA A 49 0.83 13.48 10.46
CA ALA A 49 -0.27 13.85 9.58
C ALA A 49 0.20 14.52 8.28
N ALA A 50 1.21 15.38 8.36
CA ALA A 50 1.77 16.08 7.20
C ALA A 50 2.48 15.11 6.26
N ARG A 51 3.32 14.20 6.79
CA ARG A 51 3.99 13.15 6.00
C ARG A 51 2.97 12.23 5.32
N ALA A 52 1.96 11.76 6.06
CA ALA A 52 0.89 10.93 5.51
C ALA A 52 0.16 11.66 4.36
N ALA A 53 -0.19 12.92 4.54
CA ALA A 53 -0.88 13.71 3.52
C ALA A 53 -0.03 13.92 2.25
N CYS A 54 1.26 14.22 2.39
CA CYS A 54 2.16 14.37 1.25
C CYS A 54 2.35 13.06 0.48
N LEU A 55 2.53 11.93 1.17
CA LEU A 55 2.63 10.62 0.52
C LEU A 55 1.33 10.24 -0.21
N ILE A 56 0.17 10.41 0.44
CA ILE A 56 -1.13 10.13 -0.17
C ILE A 56 -1.30 10.99 -1.44
N HIS A 57 -1.08 12.31 -1.33
CA HIS A 57 -1.20 13.21 -2.47
C HIS A 57 -0.26 12.82 -3.62
N SER A 58 1.01 12.56 -3.30
CA SER A 58 2.04 12.22 -4.29
C SER A 58 1.74 10.90 -4.99
N ALA A 59 1.23 9.90 -4.29
CA ALA A 59 0.82 8.63 -4.89
C ALA A 59 -0.32 8.82 -5.89
N PHE A 60 -1.29 9.70 -5.60
CA PHE A 60 -2.34 10.03 -6.58
C PHE A 60 -1.83 10.87 -7.76
N LEU A 61 -0.80 11.71 -7.58
CA LEU A 61 -0.12 12.36 -8.70
C LEU A 61 0.61 11.34 -9.58
N PHE A 62 1.27 10.35 -8.97
CA PHE A 62 1.92 9.25 -9.67
C PHE A 62 0.90 8.44 -10.48
N ARG A 63 -0.21 8.04 -9.85
CA ARG A 63 -1.33 7.37 -10.54
C ARG A 63 -1.81 8.19 -11.74
N ARG A 64 -2.07 9.48 -11.56
CA ARG A 64 -2.48 10.37 -12.66
C ARG A 64 -1.45 10.40 -13.80
N SER A 65 -0.16 10.25 -13.51
CA SER A 65 0.88 10.18 -14.54
C SER A 65 0.88 8.86 -15.32
N ILE A 66 0.49 7.75 -14.68
CA ILE A 66 0.24 6.45 -15.33
C ILE A 66 -1.00 6.58 -16.23
N ASP A 67 -2.12 7.07 -15.68
CA ASP A 67 -3.40 7.19 -16.41
C ASP A 67 -3.27 8.08 -17.65
N ARG A 68 -2.47 9.16 -17.56
CA ARG A 68 -2.19 10.08 -18.67
C ARG A 68 -1.06 9.62 -19.59
N GLN A 69 -0.44 8.48 -19.32
CA GLN A 69 0.70 7.95 -20.08
C GLN A 69 1.88 8.95 -20.18
N THR A 70 2.08 9.75 -19.13
CA THR A 70 3.16 10.74 -19.05
C THR A 70 4.34 10.26 -18.20
N LEU A 71 4.20 9.12 -17.51
CA LEU A 71 5.27 8.52 -16.73
C LEU A 71 6.39 8.05 -17.66
N LYS A 72 7.64 8.45 -17.35
CA LYS A 72 8.79 7.99 -18.12
C LYS A 72 9.04 6.51 -17.86
N PRO A 73 9.33 5.70 -18.89
CA PRO A 73 9.66 4.30 -18.69
C PRO A 73 10.95 4.14 -17.89
N ILE A 74 11.06 3.05 -17.14
CA ILE A 74 12.35 2.65 -16.56
C ILE A 74 13.23 2.18 -17.71
N MET A 75 14.47 2.69 -17.76
CA MET A 75 15.44 2.37 -18.81
C MET A 75 16.56 1.50 -18.23
N ILE A 76 16.89 0.37 -18.87
CA ILE A 76 18.14 -0.35 -18.62
C ILE A 76 19.27 0.43 -19.29
N GLN A 77 20.25 0.86 -18.50
CA GLN A 77 21.45 1.60 -18.96
C GLN A 77 21.10 2.81 -19.84
N ASP A 78 19.98 3.49 -19.57
CA ASP A 78 19.45 4.61 -20.37
C ASP A 78 19.17 4.28 -21.85
N LEU A 79 19.14 2.99 -22.22
CA LEU A 79 19.08 2.53 -23.61
C LEU A 79 17.82 1.71 -23.92
N VAL A 80 17.44 0.77 -23.04
CA VAL A 80 16.35 -0.18 -23.31
C VAL A 80 15.18 0.05 -22.35
N PRO A 81 13.98 0.43 -22.84
CA PRO A 81 12.82 0.60 -21.97
C PRO A 81 12.32 -0.76 -21.46
N LEU A 82 12.02 -0.83 -20.16
CA LEU A 82 11.32 -1.96 -19.55
C LEU A 82 9.82 -1.90 -19.86
N CYS A 83 9.17 -3.07 -19.81
CA CYS A 83 7.72 -3.20 -19.95
C CYS A 83 6.99 -2.42 -18.84
N SER A 84 5.96 -1.66 -19.21
CA SER A 84 5.16 -0.87 -18.28
C SER A 84 3.87 -1.55 -17.80
N ALA A 85 3.59 -2.79 -18.23
CA ALA A 85 2.31 -3.45 -17.95
C ALA A 85 2.00 -3.59 -16.44
N GLN A 86 3.04 -3.77 -15.62
CA GLN A 86 2.87 -3.89 -14.16
C GLN A 86 2.38 -2.59 -13.50
N TYR A 87 2.58 -1.41 -14.12
CA TYR A 87 2.10 -0.14 -13.56
C TYR A 87 0.59 -0.04 -13.49
N GLU A 88 -0.13 -0.74 -14.38
CA GLU A 88 -1.60 -0.76 -14.39
C GLU A 88 -2.17 -1.38 -13.10
N ARG A 89 -1.38 -2.23 -12.42
CA ARG A 89 -1.80 -2.98 -11.22
C ARG A 89 -1.35 -2.35 -9.90
N VAL A 90 -0.67 -1.20 -9.91
CA VAL A 90 -0.16 -0.56 -8.68
C VAL A 90 -1.29 -0.16 -7.73
N PHE A 91 -2.32 0.48 -8.27
CA PHE A 91 -3.44 1.04 -7.51
C PHE A 91 -4.70 0.20 -7.65
N ASN A 92 -5.62 0.31 -6.70
CA ASN A 92 -6.92 -0.39 -6.70
C ASN A 92 -6.82 -1.92 -6.77
N THR A 93 -5.64 -2.47 -6.50
CA THR A 93 -5.37 -3.90 -6.60
C THR A 93 -5.37 -4.53 -5.21
N THR A 94 -5.91 -5.74 -5.11
CA THR A 94 -5.84 -6.55 -3.90
C THR A 94 -5.85 -8.04 -4.26
N ARG A 95 -5.15 -8.83 -3.46
CA ARG A 95 -5.11 -10.28 -3.57
C ARG A 95 -6.19 -10.90 -2.69
N ILE A 96 -7.26 -11.36 -3.30
CA ILE A 96 -8.38 -12.01 -2.60
C ILE A 96 -8.00 -13.45 -2.27
N PRO A 97 -8.08 -13.88 -1.00
CA PRO A 97 -7.78 -15.25 -0.61
C PRO A 97 -8.79 -16.25 -1.20
N GLY A 98 -8.31 -17.38 -1.71
CA GLY A 98 -9.13 -18.51 -2.10
C GLY A 98 -8.76 -19.78 -1.32
N LYS A 99 -9.64 -20.79 -1.33
CA LYS A 99 -9.37 -22.05 -0.61
C LYS A 99 -8.15 -22.78 -1.19
N GLU A 100 -8.10 -22.90 -2.51
CA GLU A 100 -7.02 -23.57 -3.25
C GLU A 100 -6.09 -22.58 -3.97
N THR A 101 -6.63 -21.48 -4.48
CA THR A 101 -5.88 -20.49 -5.26
C THR A 101 -6.45 -19.11 -5.03
N ASP A 102 -5.57 -18.15 -4.74
CA ASP A 102 -5.94 -16.75 -4.57
C ASP A 102 -6.21 -16.09 -5.91
N LYS A 103 -6.81 -14.90 -5.89
CA LYS A 103 -7.05 -14.12 -7.10
C LYS A 103 -6.52 -12.71 -6.91
N LEU A 104 -5.65 -12.29 -7.80
CA LEU A 104 -5.30 -10.89 -7.91
C LEU A 104 -6.44 -10.15 -8.62
N VAL A 105 -7.01 -9.15 -7.96
CA VAL A 105 -8.14 -8.39 -8.50
C VAL A 105 -7.77 -6.92 -8.56
N HIS A 106 -7.84 -6.37 -9.76
CA HIS A 106 -7.80 -4.94 -10.01
C HIS A 106 -9.23 -4.41 -10.08
N LEU A 107 -9.59 -3.54 -9.14
CA LEU A 107 -10.94 -3.00 -9.00
C LEU A 107 -11.06 -1.62 -9.66
N ASP A 108 -12.28 -1.23 -10.02
CA ASP A 108 -12.58 0.05 -10.68
C ASP A 108 -11.95 1.26 -9.97
N ASP A 109 -11.74 2.33 -10.74
CA ASP A 109 -11.04 3.54 -10.31
C ASP A 109 -11.60 4.15 -9.01
N SER A 110 -10.92 3.83 -7.90
CA SER A 110 -11.30 4.33 -6.59
C SER A 110 -10.65 5.66 -6.27
N GLN A 111 -11.39 6.51 -5.56
CA GLN A 111 -10.99 7.88 -5.22
C GLN A 111 -10.71 8.06 -3.72
N HIS A 112 -10.37 6.96 -3.03
CA HIS A 112 -10.05 6.99 -1.60
C HIS A 112 -8.86 6.09 -1.25
N ALA A 113 -8.21 6.41 -0.14
CA ALA A 113 -7.31 5.49 0.57
C ALA A 113 -8.06 4.87 1.77
N ALA A 114 -7.71 3.64 2.13
CA ALA A 114 -8.12 3.04 3.39
C ALA A 114 -7.04 3.33 4.42
N VAL A 115 -7.41 3.83 5.59
CA VAL A 115 -6.48 4.24 6.65
C VAL A 115 -6.76 3.43 7.91
N TYR A 116 -5.72 2.91 8.54
CA TYR A 116 -5.77 2.26 9.84
C TYR A 116 -5.06 3.11 10.88
N HIS A 117 -5.70 3.31 12.03
CA HIS A 117 -5.08 3.95 13.20
C HIS A 117 -5.72 3.44 14.48
N ALA A 118 -4.91 3.09 15.48
CA ALA A 118 -5.35 2.71 16.83
C ALA A 118 -6.59 1.78 16.82
N GLY A 119 -6.48 0.67 16.08
CA GLY A 119 -7.49 -0.38 16.00
C GLY A 119 -8.70 -0.11 15.09
N ARG A 120 -8.71 1.01 14.36
CA ARG A 120 -9.90 1.46 13.60
C ARG A 120 -9.58 1.70 12.14
N PHE A 121 -10.59 1.51 11.29
CA PHE A 121 -10.48 1.66 9.84
C PHE A 121 -11.29 2.87 9.34
N PHE A 122 -10.65 3.70 8.52
CA PHE A 122 -11.22 4.93 7.99
C PHE A 122 -11.14 4.95 6.47
N LYS A 123 -12.17 5.51 5.85
CA LYS A 123 -12.17 5.83 4.42
C LYS A 123 -11.79 7.28 4.24
N VAL A 124 -10.66 7.55 3.59
CA VAL A 124 -10.19 8.92 3.30
C VAL A 124 -10.40 9.23 1.82
N PRO A 125 -11.47 9.96 1.44
CA PRO A 125 -11.62 10.44 0.07
C PRO A 125 -10.53 11.48 -0.25
N VAL A 126 -9.95 11.36 -1.43
CA VAL A 126 -8.87 12.24 -1.90
C VAL A 126 -9.29 13.13 -3.07
N TYR A 127 -10.51 12.96 -3.59
CA TYR A 127 -11.09 13.83 -4.62
C TYR A 127 -12.33 14.55 -4.09
N TYR A 128 -12.49 15.81 -4.49
CA TYR A 128 -13.71 16.58 -4.28
C TYR A 128 -14.08 17.29 -5.59
N MET A 129 -15.29 17.02 -6.10
CA MET A 129 -15.77 17.56 -7.39
C MET A 129 -14.77 17.36 -8.55
N GLY A 130 -14.15 16.17 -8.62
CA GLY A 130 -13.16 15.83 -9.67
C GLY A 130 -11.77 16.43 -9.47
N ARG A 131 -11.55 17.26 -8.45
CA ARG A 131 -10.23 17.81 -8.10
C ARG A 131 -9.56 16.97 -7.03
N LEU A 132 -8.28 16.65 -7.24
CA LEU A 132 -7.43 16.05 -6.21
C LEU A 132 -7.25 17.05 -5.05
N LEU A 133 -7.51 16.60 -3.83
CA LEU A 133 -7.32 17.40 -2.63
C LEU A 133 -5.84 17.76 -2.45
N THR A 134 -5.58 18.97 -1.97
CA THR A 134 -4.21 19.43 -1.65
C THR A 134 -3.65 18.67 -0.44
N PRO A 135 -2.33 18.65 -0.24
CA PRO A 135 -1.75 18.05 0.97
C PRO A 135 -2.35 18.63 2.26
N ALA A 136 -2.60 19.94 2.33
CA ALA A 136 -3.23 20.56 3.51
C ALA A 136 -4.70 20.12 3.73
N GLU A 137 -5.45 19.87 2.65
CA GLU A 137 -6.81 19.31 2.75
C GLU A 137 -6.81 17.87 3.27
N ILE A 138 -5.88 17.04 2.78
CA ILE A 138 -5.72 15.65 3.25
C ILE A 138 -5.19 15.63 4.68
N GLN A 139 -4.22 16.48 5.03
CA GLN A 139 -3.66 16.59 6.38
C GLN A 139 -4.74 16.83 7.42
N ARG A 140 -5.68 17.75 7.16
CA ARG A 140 -6.82 18.00 8.07
C ARG A 140 -7.71 16.77 8.28
N GLN A 141 -7.83 15.88 7.29
CA GLN A 141 -8.54 14.61 7.47
C GLN A 141 -7.73 13.63 8.33
N ILE A 142 -6.42 13.56 8.12
CA ILE A 142 -5.53 12.71 8.91
C ILE A 142 -5.43 13.18 10.36
N GLU A 143 -5.34 14.49 10.61
CA GLU A 143 -5.36 15.07 11.96
C GLU A 143 -6.64 14.69 12.70
N LYS A 144 -7.80 14.72 12.04
CA LYS A 144 -9.06 14.26 12.62
C LYS A 144 -9.00 12.79 13.03
N ILE A 145 -8.43 11.92 12.19
CA ILE A 145 -8.26 10.49 12.49
C ILE A 145 -7.31 10.29 13.69
N LEU A 146 -6.19 11.01 13.73
CA LEU A 146 -5.23 10.93 14.84
C LEU A 146 -5.80 11.47 16.16
N SER A 147 -6.70 12.44 16.11
CA SER A 147 -7.40 12.99 17.28
C SER A 147 -8.68 12.22 17.65
N ASP A 148 -9.07 11.20 16.90
CA ASP A 148 -10.29 10.46 17.15
C ASP A 148 -10.09 9.54 18.37
N GLU A 149 -10.86 9.76 19.43
CA GLU A 149 -10.81 8.99 20.69
C GLU A 149 -11.87 7.88 20.77
N SER A 150 -12.62 7.62 19.70
CA SER A 150 -13.59 6.52 19.67
C SER A 150 -12.93 5.16 19.89
N THR A 151 -13.61 4.26 20.59
CA THR A 151 -13.10 2.89 20.79
C THR A 151 -13.41 2.01 19.57
N PRO A 152 -12.50 1.11 19.17
CA PRO A 152 -12.76 0.14 18.11
C PRO A 152 -13.95 -0.74 18.46
N GLN A 153 -14.69 -1.19 17.45
CA GLN A 153 -15.74 -2.19 17.65
C GLN A 153 -15.13 -3.53 18.11
N PRO A 154 -15.89 -4.40 18.79
CA PRO A 154 -15.38 -5.70 19.23
C PRO A 154 -14.75 -6.49 18.08
N GLY A 155 -13.45 -6.78 18.20
CA GLY A 155 -12.66 -7.50 17.19
C GLY A 155 -12.12 -6.67 16.02
N GLU A 156 -12.49 -5.38 15.90
CA GLU A 156 -11.97 -4.48 14.86
C GLU A 156 -10.47 -4.24 15.02
N GLU A 157 -10.00 -4.08 16.26
CA GLU A 157 -8.62 -3.73 16.60
C GLU A 157 -7.58 -4.65 15.93
N HIS A 158 -7.88 -5.96 15.90
CA HIS A 158 -7.00 -6.98 15.37
C HIS A 158 -7.48 -7.55 14.03
N LEU A 159 -8.44 -6.90 13.36
CA LEU A 159 -9.07 -7.42 12.15
C LEU A 159 -8.06 -7.69 11.03
N GLY A 160 -7.04 -6.84 10.89
CA GLY A 160 -5.98 -7.01 9.88
C GLY A 160 -5.17 -8.31 10.03
N ALA A 161 -5.16 -8.93 11.23
CA ALA A 161 -4.49 -10.21 11.47
C ALA A 161 -5.02 -11.33 10.58
N LEU A 162 -6.27 -11.23 10.14
CA LEU A 162 -6.85 -12.18 9.20
C LEU A 162 -6.12 -12.20 7.85
N THR A 163 -5.48 -11.10 7.44
CA THR A 163 -4.66 -11.06 6.22
C THR A 163 -3.25 -11.63 6.41
N ALA A 164 -2.84 -11.84 7.67
CA ALA A 164 -1.50 -12.30 8.06
C ALA A 164 -1.40 -13.82 8.28
N VAL A 165 -2.53 -14.53 8.33
CA VAL A 165 -2.57 -15.99 8.51
C VAL A 165 -2.49 -16.73 7.17
N GLU A 166 -2.43 -18.07 7.23
CA GLU A 166 -2.50 -18.93 6.06
C GLU A 166 -3.69 -18.62 5.15
N ARG A 167 -3.47 -18.68 3.83
CA ARG A 167 -4.43 -18.17 2.83
C ARG A 167 -5.77 -18.88 2.89
N LYS A 168 -5.76 -20.20 3.14
CA LYS A 168 -6.98 -21.00 3.26
C LYS A 168 -7.81 -20.61 4.48
N VAL A 169 -7.17 -20.40 5.63
CA VAL A 169 -7.83 -19.95 6.87
C VAL A 169 -8.47 -18.59 6.65
N TRP A 170 -7.76 -17.67 5.99
CA TRP A 170 -8.31 -16.37 5.63
C TRP A 170 -9.49 -16.50 4.66
N ALA A 171 -9.39 -17.33 3.62
CA ALA A 171 -10.47 -17.56 2.66
C ALA A 171 -11.76 -18.05 3.35
N GLU A 172 -11.64 -19.01 4.27
CA GLU A 172 -12.77 -19.55 5.03
C GLU A 172 -13.39 -18.52 5.98
N ALA A 173 -12.58 -17.74 6.69
CA ALA A 173 -13.06 -16.65 7.53
C ALA A 173 -13.74 -15.54 6.70
N ARG A 174 -13.19 -15.19 5.54
CA ARG A 174 -13.77 -14.22 4.60
C ARG A 174 -15.15 -14.67 4.12
N GLU A 175 -15.29 -15.93 3.71
CA GLU A 175 -16.57 -16.51 3.28
C GLU A 175 -17.60 -16.52 4.43
N LYS A 176 -17.17 -16.91 5.63
CA LYS A 176 -18.07 -17.03 6.78
C LYS A 176 -18.55 -15.69 7.33
N TYR A 177 -17.66 -14.72 7.47
CA TYR A 177 -17.93 -13.48 8.22
C TYR A 177 -18.10 -12.22 7.36
N PHE A 178 -17.71 -12.26 6.08
CA PHE A 178 -17.70 -11.09 5.18
C PHE A 178 -18.55 -11.30 3.91
N ALA A 179 -19.36 -12.36 3.83
CA ALA A 179 -20.20 -12.63 2.66
C ALA A 179 -21.46 -11.75 2.55
N LYS A 180 -21.88 -11.06 3.61
CA LYS A 180 -23.10 -10.22 3.63
C LYS A 180 -23.06 -9.10 4.67
N GLY A 181 -24.02 -8.17 4.57
CA GLY A 181 -24.24 -7.12 5.56
C GLY A 181 -23.12 -6.08 5.63
N LEU A 182 -22.98 -5.46 6.80
CA LEU A 182 -22.02 -4.37 7.04
C LEU A 182 -20.57 -4.83 6.79
N ASN A 183 -20.18 -6.01 7.26
CA ASN A 183 -18.84 -6.56 7.07
C ASN A 183 -18.45 -6.65 5.59
N LYS A 184 -19.37 -7.08 4.73
CA LYS A 184 -19.13 -7.11 3.27
C LYS A 184 -18.88 -5.71 2.71
N ALA A 185 -19.68 -4.73 3.13
CA ALA A 185 -19.54 -3.35 2.66
C ALA A 185 -18.24 -2.71 3.16
N SER A 186 -17.86 -2.94 4.42
CA SER A 186 -16.61 -2.46 5.01
C SER A 186 -15.40 -3.11 4.34
N LEU A 187 -15.39 -4.44 4.18
CA LEU A 187 -14.33 -5.14 3.48
C LEU A 187 -14.20 -4.68 2.03
N SER A 188 -15.32 -4.51 1.32
CA SER A 188 -15.31 -3.97 -0.04
C SER A 188 -14.73 -2.56 -0.11
N THR A 189 -14.91 -1.75 0.93
CA THR A 189 -14.33 -0.41 1.01
C THR A 189 -12.80 -0.46 1.14
N ILE A 190 -12.26 -1.40 1.90
CA ILE A 190 -10.81 -1.62 2.04
C ILE A 190 -10.24 -2.18 0.73
N GLU A 191 -10.85 -3.25 0.19
CA GLU A 191 -10.41 -3.91 -1.04
C GLU A 191 -10.38 -2.93 -2.22
N LYS A 192 -11.42 -2.11 -2.37
CA LYS A 192 -11.51 -1.08 -3.43
C LYS A 192 -10.62 0.14 -3.20
N ALA A 193 -10.00 0.36 -2.04
CA ALA A 193 -9.16 1.54 -1.86
C ALA A 193 -8.03 1.61 -2.90
N ALA A 194 -7.52 2.80 -3.23
CA ALA A 194 -6.37 2.91 -4.12
C ALA A 194 -5.14 2.20 -3.54
N PHE A 195 -4.94 2.34 -2.24
CA PHE A 195 -3.91 1.70 -1.42
C PHE A 195 -4.31 1.78 0.06
N PHE A 196 -3.53 1.14 0.92
CA PHE A 196 -3.72 1.13 2.37
C PHE A 196 -2.70 2.05 3.06
N VAL A 197 -3.08 2.67 4.18
CA VAL A 197 -2.23 3.56 4.96
C VAL A 197 -2.33 3.17 6.44
N SER A 198 -1.20 2.91 7.07
CA SER A 198 -1.11 2.63 8.51
C SER A 198 -0.47 3.81 9.23
N LEU A 199 -1.22 4.42 10.14
CA LEU A 199 -0.72 5.47 11.04
C LEU A 199 -0.29 4.79 12.34
N ASP A 200 0.99 4.44 12.43
CA ASP A 200 1.53 3.73 13.58
C ASP A 200 1.69 4.66 14.79
N GLU A 201 1.46 4.13 15.98
CA GLU A 201 1.60 4.86 17.25
C GLU A 201 3.03 4.87 17.78
N ASP A 202 3.86 3.98 17.24
CA ASP A 202 5.26 3.82 17.58
C ASP A 202 6.14 4.75 16.72
N SER A 203 7.34 5.04 17.21
CA SER A 203 8.35 5.84 16.51
C SER A 203 9.53 4.94 16.14
N TYR A 204 10.03 5.10 14.92
CA TYR A 204 11.18 4.34 14.41
C TYR A 204 12.26 5.30 13.94
N ASP A 205 13.53 4.92 13.99
CA ASP A 205 14.60 5.77 13.46
C ASP A 205 15.86 4.94 13.12
N PHE A 206 16.84 5.62 12.56
CA PHE A 206 18.19 5.10 12.36
C PHE A 206 19.17 5.78 13.32
N ASP A 207 20.08 5.00 13.91
CA ASP A 207 21.18 5.50 14.72
C ASP A 207 22.46 4.74 14.35
N SER A 208 23.50 5.47 13.96
CA SER A 208 24.77 4.87 13.57
C SER A 208 25.47 4.13 14.72
N ASN A 209 25.16 4.50 15.97
CA ASN A 209 25.73 3.89 17.17
C ASN A 209 24.89 2.71 17.69
N ASP A 210 23.66 2.55 17.21
CA ASP A 210 22.75 1.48 17.61
C ASP A 210 22.00 0.90 16.41
N ARG A 211 22.56 -0.17 15.85
CA ARG A 211 22.02 -0.86 14.68
C ARG A 211 20.65 -1.48 14.94
N ASN A 212 20.30 -1.77 16.20
CA ASN A 212 19.03 -2.40 16.55
C ASN A 212 17.83 -1.53 16.16
N LYS A 213 18.00 -0.19 16.16
CA LYS A 213 16.93 0.72 15.74
C LYS A 213 16.57 0.56 14.26
N LEU A 214 17.57 0.31 13.41
CA LEU A 214 17.31 0.04 11.99
C LEU A 214 16.62 -1.32 11.81
N ASP A 215 17.05 -2.33 12.56
CA ASP A 215 16.40 -3.65 12.54
C ASP A 215 14.95 -3.57 13.03
N GLU A 216 14.68 -2.80 14.09
CA GLU A 216 13.33 -2.50 14.57
C GLU A 216 12.49 -1.81 13.51
N PHE A 217 13.07 -0.81 12.83
CA PHE A 217 12.38 -0.10 11.76
C PHE A 217 12.05 -1.04 10.59
N GLY A 218 13.00 -1.88 10.16
CA GLY A 218 12.80 -2.87 9.11
C GLY A 218 11.72 -3.89 9.46
N ARG A 219 11.75 -4.46 10.69
CA ARG A 219 10.71 -5.38 11.18
C ARG A 219 9.32 -4.72 11.20
N ALA A 220 9.25 -3.46 11.64
CA ALA A 220 8.01 -2.72 11.65
C ALA A 220 7.42 -2.51 10.25
N MET A 221 8.26 -2.28 9.23
CA MET A 221 7.81 -2.15 7.84
C MET A 221 7.45 -3.50 7.22
N LEU A 222 8.14 -4.59 7.60
CA LEU A 222 7.89 -5.92 7.07
C LEU A 222 6.58 -6.55 7.60
N HIS A 223 6.38 -6.56 8.92
CA HIS A 223 5.24 -7.27 9.53
C HIS A 223 4.49 -6.46 10.59
N GLY A 224 5.06 -5.35 11.08
CA GLY A 224 4.42 -4.53 12.12
C GLY A 224 4.03 -5.37 13.34
N LYS A 225 2.81 -5.14 13.85
CA LYS A 225 2.20 -5.90 14.96
C LYS A 225 1.43 -7.14 14.48
N GLY A 226 1.46 -7.44 13.18
CA GLY A 226 0.69 -8.53 12.56
C GLY A 226 -0.77 -8.21 12.24
N TYR A 227 -1.32 -7.09 12.75
CA TYR A 227 -2.71 -6.69 12.50
C TYR A 227 -2.88 -5.25 12.01
N ASN A 228 -1.85 -4.42 12.10
CA ASN A 228 -1.86 -3.00 11.70
C ASN A 228 -1.46 -2.81 10.21
N ARG A 229 -1.61 -3.84 9.39
CA ARG A 229 -1.36 -3.85 7.95
C ARG A 229 -2.50 -4.58 7.26
N TRP A 230 -2.71 -4.29 5.98
CA TRP A 230 -3.56 -5.09 5.12
C TRP A 230 -2.70 -5.79 4.07
N PHE A 231 -2.20 -6.99 4.40
CA PHE A 231 -1.18 -7.68 3.62
C PHE A 231 -1.66 -8.09 2.21
N ASP A 232 -2.98 -8.17 2.01
CA ASP A 232 -3.60 -8.43 0.71
C ASP A 232 -3.61 -7.21 -0.22
N LYS A 233 -3.34 -6.00 0.28
CA LYS A 233 -3.35 -4.79 -0.56
C LYS A 233 -2.07 -4.73 -1.36
N SER A 234 -2.13 -4.25 -2.62
CA SER A 234 -0.95 -4.08 -3.48
C SER A 234 0.21 -3.44 -2.74
N PHE A 235 -0.07 -2.34 -2.01
CA PHE A 235 0.87 -1.80 -1.04
C PHE A 235 0.17 -1.08 0.12
N ASN A 236 0.92 -0.95 1.20
CA ASN A 236 0.61 -0.22 2.42
C ASN A 236 1.67 0.87 2.57
N PHE A 237 1.27 2.13 2.72
CA PHE A 237 2.16 3.13 3.31
C PHE A 237 2.08 3.06 4.83
N ILE A 238 3.23 3.18 5.47
CA ILE A 238 3.33 3.12 6.92
C ILE A 238 3.95 4.43 7.37
N ILE A 239 3.29 5.14 8.27
CA ILE A 239 3.74 6.42 8.79
C ILE A 239 3.81 6.31 10.31
N ALA A 240 5.02 6.33 10.84
CA ALA A 240 5.32 6.30 12.26
C ALA A 240 4.93 7.62 12.95
N LYS A 241 4.75 7.56 14.27
CA LYS A 241 4.36 8.73 15.09
C LYS A 241 5.34 9.90 14.99
N ASN A 242 6.63 9.61 14.84
CA ASN A 242 7.66 10.62 14.67
C ASN A 242 7.83 11.12 13.22
N GLY A 243 6.97 10.71 12.29
CA GLY A 243 7.01 11.13 10.89
C GLY A 243 7.93 10.30 9.99
N ARG A 244 8.62 9.27 10.50
CA ARG A 244 9.30 8.29 9.63
C ARG A 244 8.28 7.50 8.81
N VAL A 245 8.66 7.14 7.59
CA VAL A 245 7.75 6.46 6.67
C VAL A 245 8.37 5.18 6.11
N GLY A 246 7.55 4.29 5.59
CA GLY A 246 7.99 3.14 4.83
C GLY A 246 6.81 2.52 4.09
N LEU A 247 7.05 1.34 3.53
CA LEU A 247 6.04 0.60 2.79
C LEU A 247 6.12 -0.90 3.06
N ASN A 248 4.98 -1.56 2.90
CA ASN A 248 4.86 -3.00 2.74
C ASN A 248 4.12 -3.28 1.43
N ALA A 249 4.59 -4.21 0.61
CA ALA A 249 4.00 -4.51 -0.69
C ALA A 249 3.72 -6.00 -0.85
N GLU A 250 2.52 -6.31 -1.36
CA GLU A 250 2.16 -7.66 -1.80
C GLU A 250 2.92 -7.97 -3.10
N HIS A 251 3.49 -9.16 -3.24
CA HIS A 251 4.48 -9.41 -4.30
C HIS A 251 3.86 -9.91 -5.61
N SER A 252 2.65 -10.48 -5.60
CA SER A 252 2.10 -11.14 -6.78
C SER A 252 1.77 -10.20 -7.95
N TRP A 253 1.58 -8.91 -7.70
CA TRP A 253 1.13 -7.96 -8.73
C TRP A 253 2.24 -7.31 -9.55
N ALA A 254 3.47 -7.23 -9.03
CA ALA A 254 4.62 -6.66 -9.74
C ALA A 254 5.96 -7.01 -9.08
N ASP A 255 7.02 -6.79 -9.85
CA ASP A 255 8.40 -6.85 -9.34
C ASP A 255 8.77 -5.56 -8.60
N ALA A 256 9.73 -5.68 -7.68
CA ALA A 256 10.16 -4.59 -6.80
C ALA A 256 10.51 -3.25 -7.49
N PRO A 257 11.11 -3.19 -8.70
CA PRO A 257 11.42 -1.91 -9.36
C PRO A 257 10.21 -1.01 -9.61
N ILE A 258 9.03 -1.59 -9.84
CA ILE A 258 7.79 -0.82 -10.05
C ILE A 258 7.39 -0.11 -8.76
N MET A 259 7.43 -0.82 -7.63
CA MET A 259 7.16 -0.24 -6.32
C MET A 259 8.25 0.77 -5.91
N GLY A 260 9.50 0.48 -6.24
CA GLY A 260 10.64 1.39 -6.03
C GLY A 260 10.45 2.74 -6.73
N HIS A 261 10.01 2.74 -7.99
CA HIS A 261 9.76 3.99 -8.73
C HIS A 261 8.63 4.83 -8.11
N LEU A 262 7.52 4.20 -7.69
CA LEU A 262 6.47 4.89 -6.93
C LEU A 262 7.04 5.48 -5.62
N TRP A 263 7.82 4.69 -4.90
CA TRP A 263 8.39 5.09 -3.61
C TRP A 263 9.33 6.30 -3.75
N GLU A 264 10.29 6.22 -4.67
CA GLU A 264 11.22 7.29 -4.98
C GLU A 264 10.50 8.55 -5.45
N PHE A 265 9.48 8.41 -6.31
CA PHE A 265 8.67 9.54 -6.75
C PHE A 265 8.01 10.23 -5.55
N CYS A 266 7.36 9.47 -4.67
CA CYS A 266 6.70 10.01 -3.49
C CYS A 266 7.67 10.73 -2.55
N LEU A 267 8.82 10.12 -2.24
CA LEU A 267 9.83 10.74 -1.37
C LEU A 267 10.39 12.02 -2.01
N CYS A 268 10.70 12.02 -3.30
CA CYS A 268 11.18 13.21 -4.03
C CYS A 268 10.18 14.37 -4.02
N GLN A 269 8.87 14.09 -4.13
CA GLN A 269 7.84 15.14 -4.07
C GLN A 269 7.79 15.83 -2.70
N GLU A 270 8.06 15.12 -1.60
CA GLU A 270 8.11 15.73 -0.27
C GLU A 270 9.20 16.81 -0.16
N PHE A 271 10.32 16.63 -0.87
CA PHE A 271 11.38 17.64 -0.93
C PHE A 271 11.00 18.86 -1.75
N ASN A 272 10.39 18.64 -2.92
CA ASN A 272 10.03 19.71 -3.84
C ASN A 272 8.82 20.51 -3.35
N SER A 273 7.97 19.95 -2.49
CA SER A 273 6.83 20.66 -1.89
C SER A 273 7.19 21.76 -0.88
N LYS A 274 8.49 21.92 -0.56
CA LYS A 274 9.00 22.96 0.34
C LYS A 274 9.51 24.22 -0.37
N SER A 275 9.51 24.26 -1.71
CA SER A 275 9.86 25.45 -2.50
C SER A 275 8.62 26.16 -3.01
#